data_AF-A0A829ZAB0-F1
#
_entry.id   AF-A0A829ZAB0-F1
#
_cell.length_a   1.000
_cell.length_b   1.000
_cell.length_c   1.000
_cell.angle_alpha   90.00
_cell.angle_beta   90.00
_cell.angle_gamma   90.00
#
_symmetry.space_group_name_H-M   'P 1'
#
loop_
_entity.id
_entity.type
_entity.pdbx_description
1 polymer ?
#
loop_
_entity_poly.entity_id
_entity_poly.type
_entity_poly.pdbx_seq_one_letter_code
_entity_poly.pdbx_strand_id
1 'polypeptide(L)' 'MYYKRDLNRAANESEKQEIYEKGKIEGKIEGKVDLIEARYGIREEEWVLSLNIKQLKAIDKIIFKEEEYQMFKQLIENIS' A
#
# COMPACT_ATOMS: atom_id res chain seq x y z
N MET A 1 44.30 5.13 2.09
CA MET A 1 43.03 5.84 2.33
C MET A 1 41.87 4.99 1.82
N TYR A 2 41.25 4.20 2.70
CA TYR A 2 40.20 3.21 2.35
C TYR A 2 38.75 3.77 2.41
N TYR A 3 38.55 5.05 2.71
CA TYR A 3 37.22 5.55 3.10
C TYR A 3 36.24 5.88 1.96
N LYS A 4 36.68 6.09 0.72
CA LYS A 4 35.79 6.55 -0.37
C LYS A 4 35.03 5.43 -1.09
N ARG A 5 35.52 4.18 -1.07
CA ARG A 5 34.87 3.05 -1.77
C ARG A 5 33.71 2.47 -0.97
N ASP A 6 33.84 2.37 0.34
CA ASP A 6 32.81 1.77 1.20
C ASP A 6 31.57 2.66 1.34
N LEU A 7 31.75 3.99 1.37
CA LEU A 7 30.63 4.95 1.37
C LEU A 7 29.76 4.85 0.11
N ASN A 8 30.38 4.67 -1.07
CA ASN A 8 29.65 4.54 -2.34
C ASN A 8 28.88 3.22 -2.44
N ARG A 9 29.33 2.16 -1.75
CA ARG A 9 28.63 0.87 -1.71
C ARG A 9 27.41 0.93 -0.78
N ALA A 10 27.56 1.52 0.40
CA ALA A 10 26.47 1.70 1.35
C ALA A 10 25.35 2.58 0.79
N ALA A 11 25.69 3.68 0.10
CA ALA A 11 24.69 4.54 -0.56
C ALA A 11 23.91 3.79 -1.65
N ASN A 12 24.59 2.98 -2.46
CA ASN A 12 23.99 2.23 -3.57
C ASN A 12 23.14 1.03 -3.09
N GLU A 13 23.45 0.45 -1.93
CA GLU A 13 22.62 -0.57 -1.28
C GLU A 13 21.38 0.06 -0.61
N SER A 14 21.52 1.26 -0.01
CA SER A 14 20.40 2.02 0.58
C SER A 14 19.40 2.49 -0.48
N GLU A 15 19.86 3.05 -1.60
CA GLU A 15 18.99 3.48 -2.70
C GLU A 15 18.19 2.30 -3.29
N LYS A 16 18.82 1.12 -3.40
CA LYS A 16 18.12 -0.09 -3.87
C LYS A 16 17.05 -0.58 -2.89
N GLN A 17 17.30 -0.48 -1.58
CA GLN A 17 16.30 -0.80 -0.57
C GLN A 17 15.12 0.16 -0.64
N GLU A 18 15.36 1.46 -0.76
CA GLU A 18 14.28 2.46 -0.90
C GLU A 18 13.43 2.21 -2.14
N ILE A 19 14.05 1.95 -3.30
CA ILE A 19 13.33 1.63 -4.55
C ILE A 19 12.50 0.35 -4.39
N TYR A 20 13.08 -0.69 -3.77
CA TYR A 20 12.39 -1.96 -3.56
C TYR A 20 11.19 -1.82 -2.61
N GLU A 21 11.35 -1.08 -1.51
CA GLU A 21 10.26 -0.83 -0.56
C GLU A 21 9.16 0.01 -1.18
N LYS A 22 9.51 1.05 -1.96
CA LYS A 22 8.55 1.87 -2.68
C LYS A 22 7.74 1.06 -3.68
N GLY A 23 8.39 0.25 -4.51
CA GLY A 23 7.70 -0.62 -5.47
C GLY A 23 6.80 -1.66 -4.79
N LYS A 24 7.18 -2.17 -3.62
CA LYS A 24 6.37 -3.09 -2.83
C LYS A 24 5.13 -2.42 -2.22
N ILE A 25 5.19 -1.12 -1.92
CA ILE A 25 4.05 -0.34 -1.44
C ILE A 25 3.12 -0.01 -2.61
N GLU A 26 3.67 0.48 -3.73
CA GLU A 26 2.91 0.77 -4.95
C GLU A 26 2.13 -0.45 -5.43
N GLY A 27 2.79 -1.61 -5.58
CA GLY A 27 2.11 -2.84 -6.01
C GLY A 27 1.06 -3.36 -5.01
N LYS A 28 1.20 -3.05 -3.71
CA LYS A 28 0.16 -3.37 -2.73
C LYS A 28 -1.06 -2.48 -2.89
N ILE A 29 -0.85 -1.19 -3.17
CA ILE A 29 -1.91 -0.20 -3.35
C ILE A 29 -2.69 -0.52 -4.63
N GLU A 30 -1.99 -0.73 -5.74
CA GLU A 30 -2.60 -1.11 -7.02
C GLU A 30 -3.43 -2.39 -6.87
N GLY A 31 -2.89 -3.42 -6.22
CA GLY A 31 -3.65 -4.64 -5.94
C GLY A 31 -4.88 -4.43 -5.04
N LYS A 32 -4.90 -3.43 -4.15
CA LYS A 32 -6.11 -3.09 -3.37
C LYS A 32 -7.15 -2.39 -4.22
N VAL A 33 -6.71 -1.46 -5.09
CA VAL A 33 -7.59 -0.75 -6.01
C VAL A 33 -8.30 -1.75 -6.93
N ASP A 34 -7.54 -2.67 -7.52
CA ASP A 34 -8.10 -3.74 -8.38
C ASP A 34 -9.09 -4.63 -7.62
N LEU A 35 -8.79 -4.99 -6.37
CA LEU A 35 -9.68 -5.78 -5.51
C LEU A 35 -11.02 -5.06 -5.23
N ILE A 36 -10.95 -3.76 -4.92
CA ILE A 36 -12.13 -2.93 -4.65
C ILE A 36 -12.94 -2.74 -5.93
N GLU A 37 -12.29 -2.48 -7.06
CA GLU A 37 -12.91 -2.34 -8.37
C GLU A 37 -13.61 -3.64 -8.79
N ALA A 38 -12.94 -4.78 -8.63
CA ALA A 38 -13.52 -6.09 -8.97
C ALA A 38 -14.74 -6.45 -8.10
N ARG A 39 -14.78 -6.01 -6.84
CA ARG A 39 -15.91 -6.32 -5.94
C ARG A 39 -17.07 -5.34 -6.10
N TYR A 40 -16.80 -4.04 -6.09
CA TYR A 40 -17.83 -3.01 -6.01
C TYR A 40 -18.07 -2.28 -7.34
N GLY A 41 -17.24 -2.52 -8.36
CA GLY A 41 -17.30 -1.81 -9.64
C GLY A 41 -16.84 -0.34 -9.56
N ILE A 42 -16.13 0.02 -8.48
CA ILE A 42 -15.71 1.39 -8.19
C ILE A 42 -14.18 1.40 -8.03
N ARG A 43 -13.53 2.27 -8.79
CA ARG A 43 -12.08 2.48 -8.70
C ARG A 43 -11.78 3.74 -7.88
N GLU A 44 -11.24 3.57 -6.68
CA GLU A 44 -10.85 4.68 -5.80
C GLU A 44 -9.36 4.66 -5.44
N GLU A 45 -8.52 5.03 -6.41
CA GLU A 45 -7.07 5.04 -6.26
C GLU A 45 -6.60 6.10 -5.24
N GLU A 46 -7.15 7.32 -5.29
CA GLU A 46 -6.82 8.40 -4.35
C GLU A 46 -7.18 8.06 -2.91
N TRP A 47 -8.32 7.39 -2.69
CA TRP A 47 -8.71 6.98 -1.35
C TRP A 47 -7.77 5.92 -0.81
N VAL A 48 -7.45 4.87 -1.59
CA VAL A 48 -6.53 3.81 -1.15
C VAL A 48 -5.14 4.39 -0.86
N LEU A 49 -4.68 5.38 -1.64
CA LEU A 49 -3.43 6.11 -1.40
C LEU A 49 -3.46 6.93 -0.09
N SER A 50 -4.63 7.38 0.35
CA SER A 50 -4.79 8.12 1.61
C SER A 50 -4.78 7.24 2.86
N LEU A 51 -4.89 5.92 2.69
CA LEU A 51 -5.00 4.97 3.80
C LEU A 51 -3.64 4.64 4.44
N ASN A 52 -3.67 4.44 5.76
CA ASN A 52 -2.50 3.97 6.50
C ASN A 52 -2.29 2.44 6.34
N ILE A 53 -1.13 1.94 6.76
CA ILE A 53 -0.77 0.52 6.62
C ILE A 53 -1.76 -0.42 7.32
N LYS A 54 -2.35 -0.02 8.45
CA LYS A 54 -3.33 -0.87 9.17
C LYS A 54 -4.64 -0.96 8.39
N GLN A 55 -5.11 0.17 7.87
CA GLN A 55 -6.29 0.26 7.02
C GLN A 55 -6.12 -0.57 5.75
N LEU A 56 -4.97 -0.45 5.06
CA LEU A 56 -4.66 -1.28 3.89
C LEU A 56 -4.67 -2.79 4.17
N LYS A 57 -4.18 -3.21 5.35
CA LYS A 57 -4.27 -4.62 5.78
C LYS A 57 -5.69 -5.06 6.14
N ALA A 58 -6.54 -4.13 6.56
CA ALA A 58 -7.92 -4.43 6.91
C ALA A 58 -8.80 -4.62 5.68
N ILE A 59 -8.47 -3.97 4.55
CA ILE A 59 -9.15 -4.18 3.26
C ILE A 59 -9.28 -5.66 2.96
N ASP A 60 -8.18 -6.43 2.99
CA ASP A 60 -8.19 -7.87 2.69
C ASP A 60 -9.15 -8.68 3.57
N LYS A 61 -9.46 -8.21 4.78
CA LYS A 61 -10.31 -8.92 5.73
C LYS A 61 -11.76 -8.48 5.66
N ILE A 62 -12.00 -7.19 5.46
CA ILE A 62 -13.33 -6.58 5.51
C ILE A 62 -13.98 -6.67 4.13
N ILE A 63 -13.19 -6.55 3.06
CA ILE A 63 -13.68 -6.60 1.69
C ILE A 63 -14.53 -7.85 1.50
N PHE A 64 -14.10 -9.04 1.96
CA PHE A 64 -14.88 -10.27 1.81
C PHE A 64 -16.13 -10.38 2.70
N LYS A 65 -16.27 -9.55 3.73
CA LYS A 65 -17.35 -9.63 4.72
C LYS A 65 -18.50 -8.67 4.44
N GLU A 66 -18.19 -7.50 3.90
CA GLU A 66 -19.16 -6.42 3.72
C GLU A 66 -19.59 -6.31 2.25
N GLU A 67 -20.89 -6.36 2.00
CA GLU A 67 -21.43 -6.36 0.64
C GLU A 67 -21.66 -4.94 0.12
N GLU A 68 -21.93 -3.98 1.01
CA GLU A 68 -22.14 -2.59 0.64
C GLU A 68 -20.85 -1.76 0.70
N TYR A 69 -20.52 -1.08 -0.39
CA TYR A 69 -19.32 -0.26 -0.50
C TYR A 69 -19.21 0.83 0.58
N GLN A 70 -20.33 1.50 0.89
CA GLN A 70 -20.35 2.58 1.88
C GLN A 70 -20.04 2.07 3.29
N MET A 71 -20.61 0.93 3.67
CA MET A 71 -20.32 0.30 4.96
C MET A 71 -18.87 -0.18 5.03
N PHE A 72 -18.37 -0.80 3.95
CA PHE A 72 -16.96 -1.19 3.84
C PHE A 72 -16.02 0.00 4.04
N LYS A 73 -16.26 1.10 3.33
CA LYS A 73 -15.43 2.31 3.38
C LYS A 73 -15.40 2.92 4.78
N GLN A 74 -16.56 3.05 5.43
CA GLN A 74 -16.65 3.54 6.82
C GLN A 74 -15.90 2.64 7.80
N LEU A 75 -16.01 1.32 7.66
CA LEU A 75 -15.30 0.38 8.54
C LEU A 75 -13.78 0.53 8.40
N ILE A 76 -13.28 0.79 7.20
CA ILE A 76 -11.84 1.03 6.96
C ILE A 76 -11.41 2.38 7.56
N GLU A 77 -12.18 3.44 7.34
CA GLU A 77 -11.87 4.78 7.87
C GLU A 77 -11.86 4.82 9.40
N ASN A 78 -12.70 4.02 10.05
CA ASN A 78 -12.76 3.90 11.51
C ASN A 78 -11.55 3.16 12.13
N ILE A 79 -10.63 2.61 11.32
CA ILE A 79 -9.43 1.91 11.82
C ILE A 79 -8.29 2.92 12.03
N SER A 80 -7.88 3.08 13.30
CA SER A 80 -6.75 3.91 13.75
C SER A 80 -5.42 3.14 13.83
#